data_AF-A0A519GXM3-F1
#
_entry.id   AF-A0A519GXM3-F1
#
_cell.length_a   1.000
_cell.length_b   1.000
_cell.length_c   1.000
_cell.angle_alpha   90.00
_cell.angle_beta   90.00
_cell.angle_gamma   90.00
#
_symmetry.space_group_name_H-M   'P 1'
#
loop_
_entity.id
_entity.type
_entity.pdbx_description
1 polymer ?
#
loop_
_entity_poly.entity_id
_entity_poly.type
_entity_poly.pdbx_seq_one_letter_code
_entity_poly.pdbx_strand_id
1 'polypeptide(L)'
;MKIQFPAELPVSARRDDIAAAIRDHQVVIVAGETGSGKTTQLPKICLELGRGLGGPDGQLIGHTQPRRIAARSVAERIAEELGTELGDVVGY
;
A
#
# COMPACT_ATOMS: atom_id res chain seq x y z
N MET A 1 0.28 -3.34 -14.40
CA MET A 1 -0.64 -3.92 -13.40
C MET A 1 -1.76 -2.91 -13.13
N LYS A 2 -3.04 -3.32 -13.10
CA LYS A 2 -4.15 -2.42 -12.79
C LYS A 2 -4.49 -2.52 -11.30
N ILE A 3 -4.22 -1.47 -10.54
CA ILE A 3 -4.48 -1.44 -9.09
C ILE A 3 -5.94 -1.02 -8.86
N GLN A 4 -6.69 -1.83 -8.11
CA GLN A 4 -8.09 -1.55 -7.77
C GLN A 4 -8.22 -1.16 -6.30
N PHE A 5 -9.17 -0.30 -5.99
CA PHE A 5 -9.43 0.19 -4.64
C PHE A 5 -10.90 -0.05 -4.29
N PRO A 6 -11.20 -0.75 -3.17
CA PRO A 6 -12.58 -0.94 -2.73
C PRO A 6 -13.21 0.40 -2.35
N ALA A 7 -14.33 0.77 -2.98
CA ALA A 7 -14.95 2.10 -2.84
C ALA A 7 -15.54 2.35 -1.44
N GLU A 8 -15.83 1.29 -0.70
CA GLU A 8 -16.37 1.32 0.66
C GLU A 8 -15.34 1.74 1.72
N LEU A 9 -14.04 1.70 1.41
CA LEU A 9 -13.00 2.04 2.37
C LEU A 9 -12.73 3.56 2.40
N PRO A 10 -12.72 4.21 3.58
CA PRO A 10 -12.44 5.64 3.70
C PRO A 10 -11.14 6.10 3.03
N VAL A 11 -10.07 5.28 3.10
CA VAL A 11 -8.79 5.60 2.45
C VAL A 11 -8.91 5.58 0.92
N SER A 12 -9.71 4.68 0.34
CA SER A 12 -9.95 4.63 -1.11
C SER A 12 -10.71 5.88 -1.59
N ALA A 13 -11.70 6.33 -0.82
CA ALA A 13 -12.46 7.55 -1.15
C ALA A 13 -11.60 8.83 -1.12
N ARG A 14 -10.48 8.82 -0.37
CA ARG A 14 -9.52 9.94 -0.27
C ARG A 14 -8.23 9.67 -1.03
N ARG A 15 -8.23 8.71 -1.96
CA ARG A 15 -7.04 8.27 -2.70
C ARG A 15 -6.27 9.43 -3.34
N ASP A 16 -6.97 10.30 -4.06
CA ASP A 16 -6.32 11.36 -4.84
C ASP A 16 -5.70 12.43 -3.91
N ASP A 17 -6.37 12.78 -2.82
CA ASP A 17 -5.83 13.67 -1.78
C ASP A 17 -4.56 13.10 -1.15
N ILE A 18 -4.59 11.80 -0.81
CA ILE A 18 -3.45 11.10 -0.20
C ILE A 18 -2.30 10.99 -1.20
N ALA A 19 -2.60 10.66 -2.46
CA ALA A 19 -1.62 10.55 -3.52
C ALA A 19 -0.92 11.89 -3.78
N ALA A 20 -1.69 12.98 -3.81
CA ALA A 20 -1.15 14.34 -3.91
C ALA A 20 -0.25 14.67 -2.72
N ALA A 21 -0.69 14.40 -1.48
CA ALA A 21 0.11 14.65 -0.29
C ALA A 21 1.46 13.89 -0.32
N ILE A 22 1.45 12.61 -0.70
CA ILE A 22 2.67 11.76 -0.79
C ILE A 22 3.62 12.21 -1.90
N ARG A 23 3.10 12.77 -2.99
CA ARG A 23 3.92 13.31 -4.08
C ARG A 23 4.58 14.62 -3.66
N ASP A 24 3.84 15.49 -2.99
CA ASP A 24 4.25 16.88 -2.75
C ASP A 24 5.03 17.05 -1.42
N HIS A 25 5.00 16.06 -0.53
CA HIS A 25 5.65 16.12 0.77
C HIS A 25 6.52 14.88 1.03
N GLN A 26 7.73 15.11 1.55
CA GLN A 26 8.64 14.02 1.95
C GLN A 26 8.08 13.19 3.11
N VAL A 27 7.30 13.80 4.01
CA VAL A 27 6.69 13.15 5.17
C VAL A 27 5.20 13.49 5.21
N VAL A 28 4.36 12.47 5.31
CA VAL A 28 2.91 12.59 5.41
C VAL A 28 2.43 11.75 6.59
N ILE A 29 1.57 12.33 7.42
CA ILE A 29 0.90 11.63 8.51
C ILE A 29 -0.54 11.37 8.08
N VAL A 30 -0.91 10.10 7.96
CA VAL A 30 -2.29 9.68 7.63
C VAL A 30 -2.95 9.13 8.88
N ALA A 31 -3.91 9.86 9.42
CA ALA A 31 -4.73 9.44 10.55
C ALA A 31 -6.10 8.92 10.08
N GLY A 32 -6.61 7.89 10.76
CA GLY A 32 -7.94 7.33 10.52
C GLY A 32 -8.21 6.17 11.47
N GLU A 33 -9.48 5.84 11.69
CA GLU A 33 -9.89 4.76 12.59
C GLU A 33 -9.45 3.36 12.12
N THR A 34 -9.43 2.38 13.03
CA THR A 34 -9.22 0.97 12.65
C THR A 34 -10.31 0.54 11.66
N GLY A 35 -9.94 -0.21 10.62
CA GLY A 35 -10.87 -0.60 9.55
C GLY A 35 -10.96 0.39 8.39
N SER A 36 -10.35 1.58 8.49
CA SER A 36 -10.41 2.59 7.42
C SER A 36 -9.67 2.23 6.12
N GLY A 37 -8.96 1.09 6.09
CA GLY A 37 -8.17 0.65 4.93
C GLY A 37 -6.71 1.11 4.89
N LYS A 38 -6.18 1.80 5.92
CA LYS A 38 -4.81 2.35 5.90
C LYS A 38 -3.75 1.30 5.55
N THR A 39 -3.75 0.19 6.26
CA THR A 39 -2.72 -0.84 6.17
C THR A 39 -2.69 -1.53 4.81
N THR A 40 -3.85 -1.75 4.19
CA THR A 40 -3.94 -2.47 2.90
C THR A 40 -3.89 -1.53 1.70
N GLN A 41 -4.42 -0.30 1.82
CA GLN A 41 -4.56 0.60 0.67
C GLN A 41 -3.39 1.59 0.50
N LEU A 42 -2.75 2.07 1.57
CA LEU A 42 -1.65 3.04 1.43
C LEU A 42 -0.46 2.50 0.61
N PRO A 43 0.02 1.25 0.78
CA PRO A 43 1.07 0.70 -0.06
C PRO A 43 0.67 0.62 -1.55
N LYS A 44 -0.61 0.34 -1.83
CA LYS A 44 -1.15 0.31 -3.20
C LYS A 44 -1.20 1.70 -3.83
N ILE A 45 -1.51 2.74 -3.06
CA ILE A 45 -1.44 4.14 -3.53
C ILE A 45 0.02 4.50 -3.84
N CYS A 46 0.97 4.14 -2.98
CA CYS A 46 2.39 4.34 -3.25
C CYS A 46 2.84 3.63 -4.53
N LEU A 47 2.36 2.41 -4.75
CA LEU A 47 2.66 1.63 -5.95
C LEU A 47 2.09 2.28 -7.22
N GLU A 48 0.88 2.82 -7.14
CA GLU A 48 0.25 3.56 -8.24
C GLU A 48 1.01 4.85 -8.59
N LEU A 49 1.61 5.52 -7.59
CA LEU A 49 2.52 6.65 -7.78
C LEU A 49 3.87 6.27 -8.39
N GLY A 50 4.07 5.01 -8.76
CA GLY A 50 5.32 4.51 -9.33
C GLY A 50 6.42 4.21 -8.33
N ARG A 51 6.12 4.22 -7.01
CA ARG A 51 7.06 3.77 -5.98
C ARG A 51 7.02 2.24 -5.93
N GLY A 52 8.11 1.57 -5.53
CA GLY A 52 8.06 0.11 -5.33
C GLY A 52 8.04 -0.74 -6.60
N LEU A 53 8.24 -0.16 -7.79
CA LEU A 53 8.24 -0.87 -9.08
C LEU A 53 9.58 -1.62 -9.37
N GLY A 54 10.25 -2.12 -8.34
CA GLY A 54 11.69 -2.43 -8.38
C GLY A 54 12.18 -3.43 -9.45
N GLY A 55 13.29 -3.07 -10.11
CA GLY A 55 14.27 -3.99 -10.72
C GLY A 55 15.56 -4.06 -9.85
N PRO A 56 16.72 -4.54 -10.38
CA PRO A 56 17.97 -4.75 -9.62
C PRO A 56 18.50 -3.52 -8.87
N ASP A 57 18.19 -2.31 -9.37
CA ASP A 57 18.56 -1.01 -8.78
C ASP A 57 17.33 -0.20 -8.32
N GLY A 58 16.17 -0.87 -8.18
CA GLY A 58 14.86 -0.23 -8.07
C GLY A 58 14.40 0.09 -6.65
N GLN A 59 13.60 1.15 -6.52
CA GLN A 59 13.00 1.58 -5.26
C GLN A 59 12.00 0.54 -4.74
N LEU A 60 12.06 0.24 -3.44
CA LEU A 60 11.11 -0.64 -2.74
C LEU A 60 10.23 0.16 -1.77
N ILE A 61 9.06 -0.39 -1.42
CA ILE A 61 8.20 0.15 -0.36
C ILE A 61 8.37 -0.69 0.90
N GLY A 62 8.92 -0.10 1.96
CA GLY A 62 8.98 -0.72 3.28
C GLY A 62 7.65 -0.54 4.01
N HIS A 63 6.93 -1.63 4.26
CA HIS A 63 5.68 -1.59 5.03
C HIS A 63 5.84 -2.29 6.38
N THR A 64 6.25 -1.53 7.40
CA THR A 64 6.55 -2.07 8.72
C THR A 64 5.30 -2.34 9.55
N GLN A 65 5.25 -3.50 10.19
CA GLN A 65 4.22 -3.87 11.17
C GLN A 65 4.89 -4.26 12.49
N PRO A 66 4.33 -3.88 13.66
CA PRO A 66 4.95 -4.18 14.96
C PRO A 66 4.90 -5.67 15.33
N ARG A 67 4.08 -6.47 14.64
CA ARG A 67 3.90 -7.91 14.92
C ARG A 67 4.14 -8.71 13.65
N ARG A 68 4.93 -9.79 13.77
CA ARG A 68 5.24 -10.71 12.65
C ARG A 68 3.98 -11.29 11.98
N ILE A 69 2.98 -11.69 12.76
CA ILE A 69 1.71 -12.20 12.22
C ILE A 69 0.98 -11.14 11.38
N ALA A 70 1.01 -9.88 11.80
CA ALA A 70 0.37 -8.80 11.05
C ALA A 70 1.12 -8.52 9.74
N ALA A 71 2.46 -8.53 9.74
CA ALA A 71 3.24 -8.39 8.52
C ALA A 71 2.88 -9.45 7.47
N ARG A 72 2.82 -10.72 7.88
CA ARG A 72 2.49 -11.84 6.98
C ARG A 72 1.07 -11.75 6.43
N SER A 73 0.08 -11.60 7.30
CA SER A 73 -1.33 -11.54 6.91
C SER A 73 -1.63 -10.32 6.01
N VAL A 74 -0.99 -9.17 6.27
CA VAL A 74 -1.13 -7.99 5.42
C VAL A 74 -0.50 -8.20 4.05
N ALA A 75 0.69 -8.79 3.98
CA ALA A 75 1.36 -9.07 2.71
C ALA A 75 0.54 -10.05 1.85
N GLU A 76 0.04 -11.14 2.45
CA GLU A 76 -0.87 -12.09 1.80
C GLU A 76 -2.12 -11.37 1.25
N ARG A 77 -2.74 -10.52 2.07
CA ARG A 77 -3.93 -9.76 1.66
C ARG A 77 -3.66 -8.78 0.52
N ILE A 78 -2.54 -8.06 0.56
CA ILE A 78 -2.20 -7.10 -0.50
C ILE A 78 -1.87 -7.86 -1.80
N ALA A 79 -1.17 -8.99 -1.73
CA ALA A 79 -0.90 -9.84 -2.90
C ALA A 79 -2.20 -10.35 -3.54
N GLU A 80 -3.15 -10.82 -2.73
CA GLU A 80 -4.51 -11.20 -3.17
C GLU A 80 -5.22 -10.04 -3.87
N GLU A 81 -5.25 -8.85 -3.26
CA GLU A 81 -5.89 -7.66 -3.84
C GLU A 81 -5.23 -7.15 -5.12
N LEU A 82 -3.94 -7.43 -5.31
CA LEU A 82 -3.19 -7.11 -6.52
C LEU A 82 -3.28 -8.20 -7.60
N GLY A 83 -3.81 -9.39 -7.25
CA GLY A 83 -3.88 -10.54 -8.13
C GLY A 83 -2.51 -11.12 -8.49
N THR A 84 -1.56 -11.09 -7.56
CA THR A 84 -0.19 -11.59 -7.73
C THR A 84 0.12 -12.68 -6.71
N GLU A 85 1.07 -13.57 -7.02
CA GLU A 85 1.56 -14.51 -6.02
C GLU A 85 2.38 -13.77 -4.95
N LEU A 86 2.28 -14.24 -3.70
CA LEU A 86 3.11 -13.74 -2.61
C LEU A 86 4.58 -14.11 -2.90
N GLY A 87 5.46 -13.12 -2.89
CA GLY A 87 6.87 -13.26 -3.26
C GLY A 87 7.23 -12.55 -4.57
N ASP A 88 6.25 -12.28 -5.45
CA ASP A 88 6.50 -11.61 -6.74
C ASP A 88 6.58 -10.09 -6.58
N VAL A 89 5.43 -9.46 -6.31
CA VAL A 89 5.31 -8.00 -6.16
C VAL A 89 5.27 -7.58 -4.68
N VAL A 90 4.80 -8.50 -3.81
CA VAL A 90 4.62 -8.26 -2.38
C VAL A 90 5.27 -9.39 -1.60
N GLY A 91 6.03 -9.06 -0.56
CA GLY A 91 6.69 -10.03 0.31
C GLY A 91 6.85 -9.52 1.74
N TYR A 92 7.45 -10.33 2.61
CA TYR A 92 7.76 -10.01 4.01
C TYR A 92 9.06 -10.65 4.49
#